data_AF-A0A0W0R2T7-F1
#
_entry.id   AF-A0A0W0R2T7-F1
#
_cell.length_a   1.000
_cell.length_b   1.000
_cell.length_c   1.000
_cell.angle_alpha   90.00
_cell.angle_beta   90.00
_cell.angle_gamma   90.00
#
_symmetry.space_group_name_H-M   'P 1'
#
loop_
_entity.id
_entity.type
_entity.pdbx_description
1 polymer ?
#
loop_
_entity_poly.entity_id
_entity_poly.type
_entity_poly.pdbx_seq_one_letter_code
_entity_poly.pdbx_strand_id
1 'polypeptide(L)'
;MKGKHGLGILFFLLPFMTLAQGEALSTSLILDQVKVLKSSEKQGDELYFDINVYQPNQQISLVRVPQKPNHWPSAILDKIKQVPIWSASLKPGEAVTLIISLVDSDDFVLNPDDLIGSVRLNIKNENGTLKSTWSVPNQKKNETQSDNVQKFVIQNADSQYEVYFTLKS
;
A
#
# COMPACT_ATOMS: atom_id res chain seq x y z
N MET A 1 -74.86 14.89 29.89
CA MET A 1 -74.05 14.72 28.66
C MET A 1 -72.58 14.58 29.08
N LYS A 2 -71.97 13.41 28.92
CA LYS A 2 -70.55 13.16 29.24
C LYS A 2 -69.81 12.85 27.93
N GLY A 3 -69.04 13.82 27.42
CA GLY A 3 -68.18 13.65 26.26
C GLY A 3 -66.89 12.94 26.65
N LYS A 4 -66.63 11.77 26.05
CA LYS A 4 -65.34 11.09 26.14
C LYS A 4 -64.51 11.53 24.93
N HIS A 5 -63.48 12.35 25.16
CA HIS A 5 -62.48 12.64 24.14
C HIS A 5 -61.47 11.50 24.11
N GLY A 6 -61.52 10.69 23.05
CA GLY A 6 -60.52 9.67 22.76
C GLY A 6 -59.24 10.34 22.27
N LEU A 7 -58.17 10.21 23.06
CA LEU A 7 -56.83 10.65 22.72
C LEU A 7 -56.21 9.62 21.77
N GLY A 8 -56.18 9.92 20.46
CA GLY A 8 -55.54 9.10 19.45
C GLY A 8 -54.02 9.27 19.49
N ILE A 9 -53.29 8.23 19.90
CA ILE A 9 -51.83 8.19 19.83
C ILE A 9 -51.44 7.88 18.38
N LEU A 10 -50.87 8.87 17.70
CA LEU A 10 -50.33 8.74 16.35
C LEU A 10 -48.92 8.13 16.44
N PHE A 11 -48.79 6.83 16.15
CA PHE A 11 -47.50 6.16 16.03
C PHE A 11 -46.83 6.56 14.71
N PHE A 12 -45.86 7.47 14.78
CA PHE A 12 -44.94 7.75 13.67
C PHE A 12 -43.95 6.59 13.54
N LEU A 13 -44.16 5.72 12.55
CA LEU A 13 -43.16 4.75 12.10
C LEU A 13 -42.05 5.53 11.36
N LEU A 14 -41.00 5.91 12.08
CA LEU A 14 -39.77 6.39 11.44
C LEU A 14 -39.07 5.19 10.79
N PRO A 15 -38.79 5.23 9.46
CA PRO A 15 -37.99 4.20 8.84
C PRO A 15 -36.59 4.27 9.44
N PHE A 16 -36.19 3.22 10.16
CA PHE A 16 -34.79 3.01 10.51
C PHE A 16 -34.03 2.79 9.19
N MET A 17 -33.39 3.82 8.67
CA MET A 17 -32.36 3.64 7.65
C MET A 17 -31.22 2.90 8.33
N THR A 18 -31.15 1.58 8.13
CA THR A 18 -29.95 0.81 8.43
C THR A 18 -28.85 1.36 7.51
N LEU A 19 -27.97 2.19 8.06
CA LEU A 19 -26.72 2.54 7.39
C LEU A 19 -26.00 1.20 7.19
N ALA A 20 -25.88 0.75 5.95
CA ALA A 20 -25.09 -0.44 5.64
C ALA A 20 -23.65 -0.15 6.06
N GLN A 21 -23.27 -0.62 7.24
CA GLN A 21 -21.88 -0.61 7.67
C GLN A 21 -21.18 -1.61 6.77
N GLY A 22 -20.46 -1.12 5.76
CA GLY A 22 -19.64 -1.98 4.92
C GLY A 22 -18.64 -2.77 5.79
N GLU A 23 -18.18 -3.90 5.28
CA GLU A 23 -17.22 -4.72 6.01
C GLU A 23 -15.81 -4.12 5.91
N ALA A 24 -15.02 -4.34 6.97
CA ALA A 24 -13.60 -4.02 6.95
C ALA A 24 -12.88 -5.01 6.01
N LEU A 25 -12.00 -4.52 5.15
CA LEU A 25 -11.27 -5.32 4.18
C LEU A 25 -9.85 -5.60 4.66
N SER A 26 -9.44 -6.87 4.62
CA SER A 26 -8.06 -7.26 4.95
C SER A 26 -7.17 -7.10 3.72
N THR A 27 -6.46 -5.98 3.66
CA THR A 27 -5.66 -5.63 2.50
C THR A 27 -4.19 -6.00 2.69
N SER A 28 -3.57 -6.58 1.67
CA SER A 28 -2.13 -6.86 1.65
C SER A 28 -1.48 -6.47 0.33
N LEU A 29 -0.34 -5.80 0.41
CA LEU A 29 0.54 -5.50 -0.71
C LEU A 29 1.59 -6.60 -0.81
N ILE A 30 1.59 -7.31 -1.93
CA ILE A 30 2.48 -8.42 -2.23
C ILE A 30 3.52 -7.97 -3.25
N LEU A 31 4.79 -8.23 -2.96
CA LEU A 31 5.88 -8.19 -3.93
C LEU A 31 5.90 -9.53 -4.68
N ASP A 32 5.53 -9.50 -5.96
CA ASP A 32 5.46 -10.70 -6.79
C ASP A 32 6.82 -11.11 -7.35
N GLN A 33 7.61 -10.14 -7.78
CA GLN A 33 8.91 -10.35 -8.40
C GLN A 33 9.73 -9.05 -8.43
N VAL A 34 11.05 -9.21 -8.34
CA VAL A 34 12.02 -8.17 -8.71
C VAL A 34 12.96 -8.74 -9.77
N LYS A 35 13.27 -7.95 -10.80
CA LYS A 35 14.32 -8.28 -11.78
C LYS A 35 15.36 -7.17 -11.81
N VAL A 36 16.61 -7.58 -11.78
CA VAL A 36 17.75 -6.68 -11.97
C VAL A 36 17.89 -6.40 -13.46
N LEU A 37 17.81 -5.13 -13.86
CA LEU A 37 18.11 -4.69 -15.23
C LEU A 37 19.53 -4.10 -15.30
N LYS A 38 19.93 -3.37 -14.27
CA LYS A 38 21.27 -2.80 -14.06
C LYS A 38 21.52 -2.69 -12.55
N SER A 39 22.71 -3.06 -12.08
CA SER A 39 23.14 -2.88 -10.69
C SER A 39 24.36 -1.94 -10.67
N SER A 40 24.48 -1.14 -9.61
CA SER A 40 25.55 -0.18 -9.38
C SER A 40 26.86 -0.90 -9.06
N GLU A 41 26.78 -2.02 -8.33
CA GLU A 41 27.93 -2.71 -7.77
C GLU A 41 28.29 -4.01 -8.48
N LYS A 42 29.60 -4.29 -8.57
CA LYS A 42 30.08 -5.58 -9.11
C LYS A 42 29.74 -6.77 -8.21
N GLN A 43 29.65 -6.54 -6.91
CA GLN A 43 29.30 -7.57 -5.92
C GLN A 43 27.78 -7.68 -5.72
N GLY A 44 27.05 -6.68 -6.20
CA GLY A 44 25.60 -6.60 -6.17
C GLY A 44 25.08 -5.82 -4.97
N ASP A 45 23.97 -5.11 -5.19
CA ASP A 45 23.32 -4.22 -4.22
C ASP A 45 22.71 -5.00 -3.03
N GLU A 46 22.69 -4.39 -1.83
CA GLU A 46 22.03 -4.89 -0.61
C GLU A 46 20.65 -4.23 -0.46
N LEU A 47 19.61 -4.90 -0.97
CA LEU A 47 18.35 -4.24 -1.25
C LEU A 47 17.30 -4.40 -0.17
N TYR A 48 16.55 -3.30 0.01
CA TYR A 48 15.42 -3.18 0.92
C TYR A 48 14.27 -2.43 0.26
N PHE A 49 13.05 -2.73 0.71
CA PHE A 49 11.90 -1.89 0.51
C PHE A 49 11.58 -1.13 1.78
N ASP A 50 11.53 0.20 1.67
CA ASP A 50 11.03 1.11 2.69
C ASP A 50 9.61 1.56 2.33
N ILE A 51 8.66 1.23 3.19
CA ILE A 51 7.24 1.53 3.01
C ILE A 51 6.84 2.59 4.03
N ASN A 52 6.73 3.84 3.57
CA ASN A 52 6.16 4.91 4.39
C ASN A 52 4.64 4.86 4.28
N VAL A 53 3.96 4.75 5.42
CA VAL A 53 2.52 4.58 5.53
C VAL A 53 1.91 5.87 6.07
N TYR A 54 1.01 6.46 5.28
CA TYR A 54 0.28 7.67 5.61
C TYR A 54 -1.20 7.35 5.75
N GLN A 55 -1.74 7.54 6.95
CA GLN A 55 -3.16 7.45 7.23
C GLN A 55 -3.66 8.79 7.78
N PRO A 56 -4.87 9.24 7.42
CA PRO A 56 -5.43 10.47 7.96
C PRO A 56 -5.45 10.46 9.50
N ASN A 57 -4.95 11.52 10.12
CA ASN A 57 -4.93 11.72 11.57
C ASN A 57 -4.10 10.70 12.37
N GLN A 58 -3.15 10.00 11.72
CA GLN A 58 -2.21 9.11 12.40
C GLN A 58 -0.77 9.55 12.19
N GLN A 59 0.12 9.10 13.08
CA GLN A 59 1.55 9.28 12.89
C GLN A 59 2.03 8.46 11.69
N ILE A 60 2.88 9.06 10.86
CA ILE A 60 3.54 8.37 9.75
C ILE A 60 4.35 7.22 10.33
N SER A 61 4.21 6.02 9.76
CA SER A 61 5.03 4.87 10.11
C SER A 61 5.87 4.42 8.93
N LEU A 62 7.02 3.81 9.22
CA LEU A 62 7.93 3.24 8.24
C LEU A 62 8.06 1.74 8.51
N VAL A 63 7.92 0.94 7.46
CA VAL A 63 8.18 -0.51 7.50
C VAL A 63 9.31 -0.81 6.52
N ARG A 64 10.35 -1.52 6.97
CA ARG A 64 11.45 -2.00 6.12
C ARG A 64 11.34 -3.49 5.88
N VAL A 65 11.45 -3.93 4.62
CA VAL A 65 11.38 -5.33 4.20
C VAL A 65 12.51 -5.65 3.22
N PRO A 66 13.37 -6.65 3.51
CA PRO A 66 13.45 -7.41 4.77
C PRO A 66 13.90 -6.53 5.93
N GLN A 67 13.70 -6.97 7.17
CA GLN A 67 14.21 -6.24 8.34
C GLN A 67 15.71 -6.51 8.54
N LYS A 68 16.48 -5.46 8.85
CA LYS A 68 17.90 -5.59 9.24
C LYS A 68 18.06 -6.57 10.42
N PRO A 69 19.14 -7.37 10.45
CA PRO A 69 20.30 -7.33 9.55
C PRO A 69 20.12 -8.17 8.27
N ASN A 70 18.91 -8.68 7.98
CA ASN A 70 18.69 -9.39 6.72
C ASN A 70 18.53 -8.36 5.59
N HIS A 71 19.12 -8.66 4.44
CA HIS A 71 18.95 -7.92 3.19
C HIS A 71 18.62 -8.88 2.04
N TRP A 72 18.25 -8.33 0.89
CA TRP A 72 18.14 -9.10 -0.34
C TRP A 72 19.31 -8.78 -1.26
N PRO A 73 20.29 -9.69 -1.39
CA PRO A 73 21.34 -9.54 -2.38
C PRO A 73 20.71 -9.47 -3.77
N SER A 74 21.13 -8.49 -4.58
CA SER A 74 20.64 -8.36 -5.96
C SER A 74 20.77 -9.65 -6.77
N ALA A 75 21.80 -10.46 -6.49
CA ALA A 75 22.06 -11.77 -7.10
C ALA A 75 20.97 -12.83 -6.89
N ILE A 76 20.05 -12.65 -5.93
CA ILE A 76 18.97 -13.62 -5.66
C ILE A 76 17.56 -13.02 -5.82
N LEU A 77 17.44 -11.76 -6.22
CA LEU A 77 16.15 -11.06 -6.31
C LEU A 77 15.13 -11.78 -7.20
N ASP A 78 15.59 -12.45 -8.25
CA ASP A 78 14.73 -13.19 -9.18
C ASP A 78 14.03 -14.40 -8.54
N LYS A 79 14.55 -14.87 -7.41
CA LYS A 79 13.98 -15.95 -6.58
C LYS A 79 12.99 -15.43 -5.55
N ILE A 80 12.98 -14.14 -5.27
CA ILE A 80 12.08 -13.52 -4.28
C ILE A 80 10.73 -13.30 -4.91
N LYS A 81 9.72 -14.04 -4.42
CA LYS A 81 8.37 -14.05 -4.98
C LYS A 81 7.33 -14.16 -3.89
N GLN A 82 6.17 -13.55 -4.14
CA GLN A 82 4.98 -13.61 -3.29
C GLN A 82 5.24 -13.17 -1.84
N VAL A 83 6.07 -12.14 -1.64
CA VAL A 83 6.40 -11.64 -0.29
C VAL A 83 5.40 -10.54 0.11
N PRO A 84 4.65 -10.70 1.22
CA PRO A 84 3.85 -9.59 1.74
C PRO A 84 4.79 -8.52 2.31
N ILE A 85 4.73 -7.31 1.76
CA ILE A 85 5.57 -6.18 2.19
C ILE A 85 4.80 -5.17 3.05
N TRP A 86 3.46 -5.23 3.04
CA TRP A 86 2.59 -4.44 3.91
C TRP A 86 1.19 -5.08 4.01
N SER A 87 0.53 -4.96 5.17
CA SER A 87 -0.85 -5.40 5.35
C SER A 87 -1.59 -4.51 6.37
N ALA A 88 -2.90 -4.31 6.18
CA ALA A 88 -3.77 -3.65 7.15
C ALA A 88 -5.24 -4.07 6.96
N SER A 89 -6.07 -3.82 7.99
CA SER A 89 -7.52 -3.89 7.86
C SER A 89 -8.07 -2.48 7.65
N LEU A 90 -8.80 -2.25 6.56
CA LEU A 90 -9.37 -0.95 6.21
C LEU A 90 -10.88 -0.97 6.40
N LYS A 91 -11.42 -0.15 7.29
CA LYS A 91 -12.87 0.05 7.47
C LYS A 91 -13.45 0.85 6.30
N PRO A 92 -14.77 0.80 6.06
CA PRO A 92 -15.40 1.63 5.04
C PRO A 92 -15.06 3.11 5.22
N GLY A 93 -14.66 3.75 4.13
CA GLY A 93 -14.25 5.15 4.09
C GLY A 93 -12.79 5.41 4.47
N GLU A 94 -12.09 4.43 5.08
CA GLU A 94 -10.67 4.59 5.39
C GLU A 94 -9.82 4.56 4.12
N ALA A 95 -8.78 5.37 4.14
CA ALA A 95 -7.80 5.49 3.07
C ALA A 95 -6.38 5.46 3.66
N VAL A 96 -5.46 4.87 2.91
CA VAL A 96 -4.04 4.83 3.22
C VAL A 96 -3.24 5.15 1.96
N THR A 97 -2.17 5.91 2.13
CA THR A 97 -1.18 6.14 1.08
C THR A 97 0.12 5.46 1.49
N LEU A 98 0.67 4.66 0.58
CA LEU A 98 1.96 4.00 0.72
C LEU A 98 2.95 4.66 -0.24
N ILE A 99 4.13 5.01 0.26
CA ILE A 99 5.30 5.32 -0.57
C ILE A 99 6.26 4.15 -0.42
N ILE A 100 6.41 3.38 -1.49
CA ILE A 100 7.21 2.15 -1.55
C ILE A 100 8.51 2.51 -2.25
N SER A 101 9.61 2.56 -1.50
CA SER A 101 10.93 2.93 -1.97
C SER A 101 11.83 1.70 -2.05
N LEU A 102 12.50 1.50 -3.18
CA LEU A 102 13.61 0.56 -3.28
C LEU A 102 14.90 1.29 -2.90
N VAL A 103 15.62 0.74 -1.94
CA VAL A 103 16.79 1.35 -1.31
C VAL A 103 17.93 0.33 -1.32
N ASP A 104 19.13 0.80 -1.63
CA ASP A 104 20.38 0.10 -1.39
C ASP A 104 20.95 0.60 -0.05
N SER A 105 21.22 -0.31 0.89
CA SER A 105 21.63 0.06 2.25
C SER A 105 22.63 -0.93 2.79
N ASP A 106 23.90 -0.56 2.74
CA ASP A 106 24.93 -1.32 3.43
C ASP A 106 24.77 -1.23 4.96
N ASP A 107 25.27 -2.23 5.66
CA ASP A 107 25.37 -2.20 7.13
C ASP A 107 26.49 -1.30 7.66
N PHE A 108 27.26 -0.65 6.78
CA PHE A 108 28.30 0.29 7.18
C PHE A 108 27.72 1.67 7.52
N VAL A 109 27.89 2.09 8.78
CA VAL A 109 27.38 3.36 9.34
C VAL A 109 27.76 4.62 8.55
N LEU A 110 28.82 4.56 7.73
CA LEU A 110 29.30 5.68 6.93
C LEU A 110 28.76 5.71 5.50
N ASN A 111 28.01 4.68 5.07
CA ASN A 111 27.34 4.67 3.78
C ASN A 111 25.85 5.04 3.99
N PRO A 112 25.39 6.24 3.58
CA PRO A 112 23.99 6.58 3.69
C PRO A 112 23.15 5.69 2.76
N ASP A 113 21.93 5.36 3.19
CA ASP A 113 20.97 4.62 2.39
C ASP A 113 20.72 5.31 1.04
N ASP A 114 21.00 4.61 -0.06
CA ASP A 114 20.88 5.11 -1.42
C ASP A 114 19.50 4.77 -1.99
N LEU A 115 18.67 5.81 -2.16
CA LEU A 115 17.37 5.66 -2.81
C LEU A 115 17.56 5.34 -4.30
N ILE A 116 17.12 4.15 -4.71
CA ILE A 116 17.08 3.78 -6.14
C ILE A 116 15.82 4.35 -6.80
N GLY A 117 14.70 4.35 -6.09
CA GLY A 117 13.49 5.05 -6.54
C GLY A 117 12.25 4.57 -5.82
N SER A 118 11.07 5.06 -6.22
CA SER A 118 9.84 4.78 -5.47
C SER A 118 8.58 4.76 -6.32
N VAL A 119 7.54 4.15 -5.76
CA VAL A 119 6.18 4.10 -6.30
C VAL A 119 5.21 4.50 -5.18
N ARG A 120 4.19 5.27 -5.54
CA ARG A 120 3.10 5.65 -4.64
C ARG A 120 1.85 4.84 -4.95
N LEU A 121 1.28 4.24 -3.91
CA LEU A 121 0.01 3.53 -3.94
C LEU A 121 -0.98 4.22 -2.99
N ASN A 122 -2.09 4.72 -3.53
CA ASN A 122 -3.23 5.17 -2.73
C ASN A 122 -4.28 4.06 -2.69
N ILE A 123 -4.76 3.70 -1.50
CA ILE A 123 -5.75 2.64 -1.28
C ILE A 123 -6.90 3.24 -0.48
N LYS A 124 -8.14 2.90 -0.84
CA LYS A 124 -9.34 3.29 -0.10
C LYS A 124 -10.36 2.16 -0.09
N ASN A 125 -10.96 1.89 1.06
CA ASN A 125 -12.16 1.05 1.12
C ASN A 125 -13.39 1.91 0.83
N GLU A 126 -13.94 1.79 -0.38
CA GLU A 126 -15.20 2.43 -0.76
C GLU A 126 -16.35 1.44 -0.56
N ASN A 127 -16.95 1.45 0.63
CA ASN A 127 -18.13 0.66 1.00
C ASN A 127 -17.99 -0.85 0.72
N GLY A 128 -16.87 -1.45 1.15
CA GLY A 128 -16.56 -2.87 0.95
C GLY A 128 -15.89 -3.17 -0.39
N THR A 129 -15.58 -2.15 -1.20
CA THR A 129 -14.79 -2.31 -2.43
C THR A 129 -13.44 -1.62 -2.28
N LEU A 130 -12.35 -2.35 -2.51
CA LEU A 130 -11.02 -1.78 -2.51
C LEU A 130 -10.79 -0.96 -3.79
N LYS A 131 -10.50 0.33 -3.63
CA LYS A 131 -10.05 1.21 -4.71
C LYS A 131 -8.56 1.49 -4.56
N SER A 132 -7.82 1.41 -5.67
CA SER A 132 -6.38 1.64 -5.69
C SER A 132 -5.96 2.53 -6.85
N THR A 133 -4.93 3.35 -6.64
CA THR A 133 -4.33 4.18 -7.67
C THR A 133 -2.82 4.20 -7.50
N TRP A 134 -2.12 3.93 -8.60
CA TRP A 134 -0.67 3.85 -8.64
C TRP A 134 -0.08 5.06 -9.36
N SER A 135 1.08 5.51 -8.89
CA SER A 135 1.79 6.63 -9.51
C SER A 135 3.29 6.53 -9.21
N VAL A 136 4.11 7.02 -10.13
CA VAL A 136 5.54 7.18 -9.90
C VAL A 136 5.79 8.64 -9.53
N PRO A 137 6.42 8.95 -8.37
CA PRO A 137 6.72 10.33 -8.01
C PRO A 137 7.48 11.05 -9.12
N ASN A 138 7.15 12.34 -9.31
CA ASN A 138 7.73 13.20 -10.35
C ASN A 138 7.43 12.81 -11.81
N GLN A 139 6.54 11.83 -12.05
CA GLN A 139 6.01 11.54 -13.38
C GLN A 139 4.57 12.04 -13.50
N LYS A 140 4.22 12.65 -14.65
CA LYS A 140 2.88 13.20 -14.90
C LYS A 140 1.81 12.14 -15.15
N LYS A 141 2.19 10.88 -15.36
CA LYS A 141 1.28 9.79 -15.69
C LYS A 141 0.94 9.00 -14.43
N ASN A 142 -0.32 9.05 -14.03
CA ASN A 142 -0.86 8.11 -13.04
C ASN A 142 -1.30 6.85 -13.79
N GLU A 143 -0.95 5.67 -13.26
CA GLU A 143 -1.46 4.41 -13.77
C GLU A 143 -2.70 4.04 -12.95
N THR A 144 -3.84 4.02 -13.64
CA THR A 144 -5.13 3.80 -12.97
C THR A 144 -5.44 2.31 -12.92
N GLN A 145 -5.88 1.89 -11.74
CA GLN A 145 -6.58 0.67 -11.36
C GLN A 145 -6.57 -0.48 -12.39
N SER A 146 -5.82 -1.54 -12.07
CA SER A 146 -5.96 -2.84 -12.70
C SER A 146 -5.96 -3.91 -11.60
N ASP A 147 -6.90 -4.84 -11.66
CA ASP A 147 -7.05 -6.00 -10.78
C ASP A 147 -5.93 -7.06 -10.97
N ASN A 148 -4.77 -6.64 -11.49
CA ASN A 148 -3.65 -7.50 -11.88
C ASN A 148 -2.34 -7.01 -11.26
N VAL A 149 -1.31 -7.83 -11.43
CA VAL A 149 0.09 -7.48 -11.15
C VAL A 149 0.45 -6.15 -11.82
N GLN A 150 0.90 -5.19 -11.01
CA GLN A 150 1.41 -3.89 -11.43
C GLN A 150 2.92 -3.96 -11.62
N LYS A 151 3.40 -3.40 -12.73
CA LYS A 151 4.82 -3.45 -13.10
C LYS A 151 5.39 -2.03 -13.11
N PHE A 152 6.53 -1.83 -12.45
CA PHE A 152 7.25 -0.56 -12.47
C PHE A 152 8.72 -0.78 -12.81
N VAL A 153 9.31 0.20 -13.49
CA VAL A 153 10.77 0.32 -13.61
C VAL A 153 11.21 1.38 -12.60
N ILE A 154 11.99 0.97 -11.61
CA ILE A 154 12.54 1.83 -10.56
C ILE A 154 14.05 1.97 -10.80
N GLN A 155 14.56 3.20 -10.86
CA GLN A 155 15.94 3.44 -11.27
C GLN A 155 16.49 4.77 -10.74
N ASN A 156 17.80 4.79 -10.49
CA ASN A 156 18.60 6.00 -10.29
C ASN A 156 19.67 6.08 -11.41
N ALA A 157 20.76 6.81 -11.19
CA ALA A 157 21.83 6.95 -12.18
C ALA A 157 22.56 5.61 -12.46
N ASP A 158 22.70 4.79 -11.43
CA ASP A 158 23.63 3.66 -11.42
C ASP A 158 22.92 2.30 -11.45
N SER A 159 21.70 2.21 -10.92
CA SER A 159 20.91 0.98 -10.83
C SER A 159 19.52 1.12 -11.46
N GLN A 160 19.00 0.00 -11.96
CA GLN A 160 17.69 -0.10 -12.61
C GLN A 160 17.08 -1.48 -12.34
N TYR A 161 15.84 -1.46 -11.86
CA TYR A 161 15.09 -2.65 -11.46
C TYR A 161 13.69 -2.64 -12.05
N GLU A 162 13.19 -3.82 -12.39
CA GLU A 162 11.79 -4.04 -12.73
C GLU A 162 11.10 -4.73 -11.55
N VAL A 163 10.10 -4.08 -10.96
CA VAL A 163 9.40 -4.56 -9.77
C VAL A 163 7.94 -4.84 -10.10
N TYR A 164 7.39 -5.88 -9.47
CA TYR A 164 6.04 -6.35 -9.68
C TYR A 164 5.29 -6.42 -8.36
N PHE A 165 4.11 -5.80 -8.29
CA PHE A 165 3.28 -5.75 -7.09
C PHE A 165 1.84 -6.20 -7.36
N THR A 166 1.25 -6.89 -6.39
CA THR A 166 -0.17 -7.23 -6.39
C THR A 166 -0.80 -6.73 -5.10
N LEU A 167 -1.98 -6.11 -5.21
CA LEU A 167 -2.80 -5.74 -4.08
C LEU A 167 -3.90 -6.79 -3.90
N LYS A 168 -3.98 -7.41 -2.72
CA LYS A 168 -5.02 -8.39 -2.35
C LYS A 168 -5.93 -7.81 -1.28
N SER A 169 -7.22 -8.16 -1.31
CA SER A 169 -8.25 -7.77 -0.34
C SER A 169 -8.93 -8.97 0.29
#